data_AF-A0A0P9E0M9-F1
#
_entry.id   AF-A0A0P9E0M9-F1
#
_cell.length_a   1.000
_cell.length_b   1.000
_cell.length_c   1.000
_cell.angle_alpha   90.00
_cell.angle_beta   90.00
_cell.angle_gamma   90.00
#
_symmetry.space_group_name_H-M   'P 1'
#
loop_
_entity.id
_entity.type
_entity.pdbx_description
1 polymer ?
#
loop_
_entity_poly.entity_id
_entity_poly.type
_entity_poly.pdbx_seq_one_letter_code
_entity_poly.pdbx_strand_id
1 'polypeptide(L)' 'MLECTCGWKGDDKEAAFVPVCPDCLTGHIKTFRILKRRDGKLQCPRCAWMGDPEEALREPECPKCANPYLKKV' A
#
# COMPACT_ATOMS: atom_id res chain seq x y z
N MET A 1 2.13 3.87 18.07
CA MET A 1 3.28 4.36 17.29
C MET A 1 3.67 3.26 16.31
N LEU A 2 4.22 3.59 15.13
CA LEU A 2 4.71 2.63 14.15
C LEU A 2 6.23 2.66 14.08
N GLU A 3 6.83 1.49 13.97
CA GLU A 3 8.28 1.30 13.81
C GLU A 3 8.58 0.44 12.59
N CYS A 4 9.54 0.89 11.78
CA CYS A 4 10.08 0.14 10.65
C CYS A 4 11.48 -0.38 10.96
N THR A 5 11.83 -1.52 10.35
CA THR A 5 13.17 -2.12 10.41
C THR A 5 14.30 -1.22 9.91
N CYS A 6 14.02 -0.19 9.11
CA CYS A 6 15.02 0.79 8.67
C CYS A 6 15.28 1.91 9.70
N GLY A 7 14.71 1.79 10.91
CA GLY A 7 14.85 2.77 11.99
C GLY A 7 13.87 3.94 11.95
N TRP A 8 12.91 3.97 11.01
CA TRP A 8 11.84 4.96 11.04
C TRP A 8 10.85 4.66 12.17
N LYS A 9 10.49 5.70 12.92
CA LYS A 9 9.42 5.69 13.92
C LYS A 9 8.53 6.90 13.69
N GLY A 10 7.22 6.73 13.79
CA GLY A 10 6.24 7.80 13.61
C GLY A 10 4.84 7.33 13.95
N ASP A 11 3.89 8.26 13.96
CA ASP A 11 2.49 7.94 14.16
C ASP A 11 1.85 7.32 12.92
N ASP A 12 0.69 6.68 13.10
CA ASP A 12 -0.07 6.07 12.01
C ASP A 12 -0.37 7.08 10.88
N LYS A 13 -0.54 8.36 11.21
CA LYS A 13 -0.79 9.45 10.23
C LYS A 13 0.44 9.84 9.42
N GLU A 14 1.64 9.52 9.90
CA GLU A 14 2.91 9.81 9.21
C GLU A 14 3.33 8.67 8.30
N ALA A 15 2.67 7.51 8.38
CA ALA A 15 2.86 6.43 7.44
C ALA A 15 2.34 6.82 6.05
N ALA A 16 3.01 6.32 5.01
CA ALA A 16 2.50 6.46 3.66
C ALA A 16 1.37 5.44 3.47
N PHE A 17 0.20 5.85 2.95
CA PHE A 17 -0.88 4.93 2.64
C PHE A 17 -0.92 4.63 1.15
N VAL A 18 -0.89 3.36 0.83
CA VAL A 18 -0.86 2.84 -0.55
C VAL A 18 -2.10 2.03 -0.86
N PRO A 19 -2.58 2.06 -2.11
CA PRO A 19 -3.69 1.22 -2.51
C PRO A 19 -3.26 -0.25 -2.60
N VAL A 20 -4.13 -1.12 -2.12
CA VAL A 20 -4.01 -2.58 -2.19
C VAL A 20 -5.32 -3.18 -2.70
N CYS A 21 -5.20 -4.29 -3.41
CA CYS A 21 -6.34 -4.98 -4.01
C CYS A 21 -7.27 -5.50 -2.90
N PRO A 22 -8.57 -5.18 -2.94
CA PRO A 22 -9.52 -5.66 -1.93
C PRO A 22 -9.70 -7.18 -1.95
N ASP A 23 -9.51 -7.83 -3.10
CA ASP A 23 -9.78 -9.26 -3.26
C ASP A 23 -8.62 -10.16 -2.81
N CYS A 24 -7.38 -9.75 -3.07
CA CYS A 24 -6.19 -10.58 -2.84
C CYS A 24 -5.06 -9.89 -2.06
N LEU A 25 -5.32 -8.69 -1.52
CA LEU A 25 -4.42 -7.89 -0.68
C LEU A 25 -3.03 -7.62 -1.30
N THR A 26 -2.90 -7.78 -2.62
CA THR A 26 -1.67 -7.48 -3.35
C THR A 26 -1.57 -5.98 -3.59
N GLY A 27 -0.35 -5.42 -3.57
CA GLY A 27 -0.12 -3.98 -3.73
C GLY A 27 0.95 -3.41 -2.79
N HIS A 28 1.31 -4.15 -1.76
CA HIS A 28 2.30 -3.76 -0.75
C HIS A 28 3.75 -3.82 -1.20
N ILE A 29 4.07 -4.88 -1.95
CA ILE A 29 5.43 -5.10 -2.43
C ILE A 29 5.64 -4.18 -3.64
N LYS A 30 6.73 -3.40 -3.65
CA LYS A 30 7.05 -2.47 -4.76
C LYS A 30 6.93 -3.12 -6.15
N THR A 31 7.38 -4.37 -6.28
CA THR A 31 7.32 -5.14 -7.52
C THR A 31 5.91 -5.51 -7.95
N PHE A 32 4.96 -5.58 -7.00
CA PHE A 32 3.57 -5.96 -7.22
C PHE A 32 2.60 -4.84 -6.81
N ARG A 33 2.98 -3.59 -7.02
CA ARG A 33 2.12 -2.42 -6.78
C ARG A 33 0.86 -2.47 -7.63
N ILE A 34 -0.23 -1.96 -7.08
CA ILE A 34 -1.42 -1.66 -7.87
C ILE A 34 -1.06 -0.66 -8.97
N LEU A 35 -1.44 -0.99 -10.20
CA LEU A 35 -1.11 -0.20 -11.38
C LEU A 35 -2.19 0.86 -11.58
N LYS A 36 -1.78 2.11 -11.79
CA LYS A 36 -2.70 3.18 -12.20
C LYS A 36 -2.75 3.24 -13.72
N ARG A 37 -3.93 3.00 -14.28
CA ARG A 37 -4.20 3.05 -15.72
C ARG A 37 -4.38 4.50 -16.19
N ARG A 38 -4.34 4.70 -17.51
CA ARG A 38 -4.53 6.02 -18.14
C ARG A 38 -5.94 6.59 -17.93
N ASP A 39 -6.93 5.71 -17.80
CA ASP A 39 -8.33 6.05 -17.50
C ASP A 39 -8.55 6.45 -16.02
N GLY A 40 -7.50 6.43 -15.20
CA GLY A 40 -7.55 6.77 -13.78
C GLY A 40 -7.86 5.59 -12.86
N LYS A 41 -8.27 4.44 -13.41
CA LYS A 41 -8.60 3.25 -12.63
C LYS A 41 -7.35 2.55 -12.10
N LEU A 42 -7.55 1.81 -11.03
CA LEU A 42 -6.56 0.93 -10.43
C LEU A 42 -6.73 -0.50 -10.96
N GLN A 43 -5.62 -1.18 -11.22
CA GLN A 43 -5.60 -2.56 -11.69
C GLN A 43 -4.68 -3.40 -10.80
N CYS A 44 -5.19 -4.53 -10.31
CA CYS A 44 -4.36 -5.49 -9.61
C CYS A 44 -3.43 -6.21 -10.61
N PRO A 45 -2.11 -6.31 -10.32
CA PRO A 45 -1.20 -7.06 -11.19
C PRO A 45 -1.29 -8.59 -11.00
N ARG A 46 -2.02 -9.08 -9.99
CA ARG A 46 -2.05 -10.50 -9.60
C ARG A 46 -3.38 -11.19 -9.89
N CYS A 47 -4.51 -10.49 -9.75
CA CYS A 47 -5.84 -11.02 -10.05
C CYS A 47 -6.55 -10.15 -11.10
N ALA A 48 -7.84 -10.43 -11.34
CA ALA A 48 -8.64 -9.72 -12.35
C ALA A 48 -9.24 -8.39 -11.86
N TRP A 49 -8.97 -7.97 -10.62
CA TRP A 49 -9.61 -6.78 -10.03
C TRP A 49 -9.19 -5.48 -10.75
N MET A 50 -10.19 -4.66 -11.05
CA MET A 50 -10.05 -3.32 -11.59
C MET A 50 -11.17 -2.43 -11.05
N GLY A 51 -10.82 -1.29 -10.48
CA GLY A 51 -11.78 -0.39 -9.83
C GLY A 51 -11.27 1.03 -9.68
N ASP A 52 -12.11 1.91 -9.17
CA ASP A 52 -11.75 3.28 -8.86
C ASP A 52 -10.83 3.34 -7.62
N PRO A 53 -10.01 4.39 -7.46
CA PRO A 53 -9.07 4.48 -6.35
C PRO A 53 -9.69 4.40 -4.95
N GLU A 54 -10.96 4.78 -4.82
CA GLU A 54 -11.74 4.75 -3.58
C GLU A 54 -12.19 3.34 -3.18
N GLU A 55 -12.28 2.43 -4.17
CA GLU A 55 -12.64 1.02 -3.95
C GLU A 55 -11.44 0.17 -3.48
N ALA A 56 -10.22 0.69 -3.62
CA ALA A 56 -9.03 0.02 -3.12
C ALA A 56 -8.93 0.15 -1.59
N LEU A 57 -8.46 -0.92 -0.95
CA LEU A 57 -8.04 -0.85 0.44
C LEU A 57 -6.79 0.03 0.55
N ARG A 58 -6.65 0.73 1.68
CA ARG A 58 -5.54 1.65 1.94
C ARG A 58 -4.78 1.14 3.15
N GLU A 59 -3.54 0.74 2.94
CA GLU A 59 -2.72 0.19 4.01
C GLU A 59 -1.41 0.98 4.18
N PRO A 60 -0.88 1.04 5.41
CA PRO A 60 0.28 1.85 5.73
C PRO A 60 1.59 1.17 5.34
N GLU A 61 2.57 1.99 4.95
CA GLU A 61 3.95 1.57 4.71
C GLU A 61 4.94 2.61 5.21
N CYS A 62 6.19 2.18 5.43
CA CYS A 62 7.25 3.08 5.84
C CYS A 62 7.47 4.17 4.78
N PRO A 63 7.35 5.46 5.10
CA PRO A 63 7.55 6.54 4.12
C PRO A 63 9.00 6.63 3.61
N LYS A 64 9.98 6.03 4.32
CA LYS A 64 11.40 6.05 3.93
C LYS A 64 11.79 4.93 2.97
N CYS A 65 11.39 3.70 3.26
CA CYS A 65 11.82 2.53 2.49
C CYS A 65 10.67 1.80 1.78
N ALA A 66 9.42 2.19 2.03
CA ALA A 66 8.19 1.54 1.58
C ALA A 66 8.05 0.09 2.07
N ASN A 67 8.60 -0.22 3.25
CA ASN A 67 8.36 -1.50 3.90
C ASN A 67 6.90 -1.54 4.42
N PRO A 68 6.09 -2.53 3.98
CA PRO A 68 4.70 -2.66 4.43
C PRO A 68 4.59 -3.24 5.84
N TYR A 69 5.64 -3.88 6.36
CA TYR A 69 5.64 -4.53 7.67
C TYR A 69 6.08 -3.56 8.76
N LEU A 70 5.15 -2.69 9.17
CA LEU A 70 5.33 -1.78 10.30
C LEU A 70 4.92 -2.46 11.61
N LYS A 71 5.75 -2.35 12.66
CA LYS A 71 5.43 -2.84 13.99
C LYS A 71 4.67 -1.76 14.77
N LYS A 72 3.58 -2.13 15.43
CA LYS A 72 2.95 -1.27 16.43
C LYS A 72 3.74 -1.32 17.73
N VAL A 73 4.07 -0.15 18.24
CA VAL A 73 4.74 0.13 19.53
C VAL A 73 3.87 1.04 20.37
#